data_AF-A0A1K1RY86-F1
#
_entry.id   AF-A0A1K1RY86-F1
#
_cell.length_a   1.000
_cell.length_b   1.000
_cell.length_c   1.000
_cell.angle_alpha   90.00
_cell.angle_beta   90.00
_cell.angle_gamma   90.00
#
_symmetry.space_group_name_H-M   'P 1'
#
loop_
_entity.id
_entity.type
_entity.pdbx_description
1 polymer ?
#
loop_
_entity_poly.entity_id
_entity_poly.type
_entity_poly.pdbx_seq_one_letter_code
_entity_poly.pdbx_strand_id
1 'polypeptide(L)'
;MRRIFLTLVICTVISCRGDKKSEQKTDSEVPEEELHVSLPEVMRFTGERAEEVGQWKAYVALDSIMKAFREEEGGDVVLQLDDLLEKQKALESSDFPPKFDNPSVRSRLAVVKTYLMQTRLEAPDPVPEAYLVKQKVKILRAFNDFERQLEVMMKGSVTEQFLNEMSNEPIARKDSLRLDSLRQGSDSTGTKKP
;
A
#
# COMPACT_ATOMS: atom_id res chain seq x y z
N MET A 1 -15.54 -49.14 -19.12
CA MET A 1 -14.61 -48.01 -18.90
C MET A 1 -13.46 -47.88 -19.91
N ARG A 2 -13.20 -48.84 -20.82
CA ARG A 2 -12.16 -48.72 -21.85
C ARG A 2 -12.59 -47.96 -23.12
N ARG A 3 -13.91 -47.76 -23.31
CA ARG A 3 -14.50 -47.03 -24.45
C ARG A 3 -14.65 -45.52 -24.22
N ILE A 4 -14.70 -45.08 -22.96
CA ILE A 4 -14.81 -43.65 -22.58
C ILE A 4 -13.45 -42.95 -22.65
N PHE A 5 -12.36 -43.68 -22.36
CA PHE A 5 -10.99 -43.20 -22.52
C PHE A 5 -10.61 -42.96 -23.99
N LEU A 6 -11.20 -43.73 -24.92
CA LEU A 6 -10.90 -43.62 -26.35
C LEU A 6 -11.59 -42.41 -27.00
N THR A 7 -12.74 -41.98 -26.46
CA THR A 7 -13.44 -40.76 -26.89
C THR A 7 -12.77 -39.47 -26.38
N LEU A 8 -12.08 -39.50 -25.23
CA LEU A 8 -11.41 -38.31 -24.68
C LEU A 8 -10.13 -37.94 -25.45
N VAL A 9 -9.43 -38.94 -26.03
CA VAL A 9 -8.19 -38.75 -26.79
C VAL A 9 -8.44 -38.26 -28.22
N ILE A 10 -9.61 -38.52 -28.80
CA ILE A 10 -9.98 -38.06 -30.15
C ILE A 10 -10.36 -36.57 -30.17
N CYS A 11 -10.81 -36.00 -29.05
CA CYS A 11 -11.20 -34.58 -28.99
C CYS A 11 -10.01 -33.60 -29.01
N THR A 12 -8.78 -34.04 -28.74
CA THR A 12 -7.62 -33.13 -28.65
C THR A 12 -6.95 -32.85 -30.00
N VAL A 13 -7.25 -33.62 -31.05
CA VAL A 13 -6.65 -33.44 -32.39
C VAL A 13 -7.48 -32.60 -33.36
N ILE A 14 -8.67 -32.14 -32.97
CA ILE A 14 -9.56 -31.31 -33.81
C ILE A 14 -9.41 -29.80 -33.51
N SER A 15 -8.71 -29.40 -32.44
CA SER A 15 -8.57 -27.98 -32.08
C SER A 15 -7.41 -27.23 -32.76
N CYS A 16 -6.79 -27.80 -33.79
CA CYS A 16 -5.74 -27.13 -34.56
C CYS A 16 -6.05 -27.19 -36.07
N ARG A 17 -6.95 -26.32 -36.54
CA ARG A 17 -6.98 -25.95 -37.97
C ARG A 17 -7.69 -24.61 -38.25
N GLY A 18 -6.87 -23.60 -38.61
CA GLY A 18 -7.20 -22.37 -39.36
C GLY A 18 -7.58 -21.19 -38.45
N ASP A 19 -6.89 -20.05 -38.47
CA ASP A 19 -6.44 -19.31 -39.64
C ASP A 19 -4.92 -19.02 -39.72
N LYS A 20 -4.35 -19.29 -40.89
CA LYS A 20 -3.16 -18.61 -41.40
C LYS A 20 -3.62 -17.68 -42.51
N LYS A 21 -3.56 -16.37 -42.29
CA LYS A 21 -3.48 -15.41 -43.39
C LYS A 21 -2.66 -14.17 -43.00
N SER A 22 -1.68 -13.93 -43.87
CA SER A 22 -0.90 -12.72 -44.09
C SER A 22 0.13 -12.31 -43.03
N GLU A 23 1.38 -12.64 -43.35
CA GLU A 23 2.44 -11.65 -43.25
C GLU A 23 1.96 -10.33 -43.89
N GLN A 24 1.93 -9.28 -43.09
CA GLN A 24 2.09 -7.93 -43.57
C GLN A 24 3.19 -7.32 -42.71
N LYS A 25 4.42 -7.38 -43.24
CA LYS A 25 5.45 -6.38 -42.95
C LYS A 25 4.85 -5.04 -43.31
N THR A 26 4.23 -4.38 -42.34
CA THR A 26 4.16 -2.93 -42.35
C THR A 26 5.22 -2.53 -41.35
N ASP A 27 6.21 -1.81 -41.85
CA ASP A 27 7.01 -0.88 -41.07
C ASP A 27 6.01 0.08 -40.41
N SER A 28 5.41 -0.35 -39.31
CA SER A 28 4.84 0.57 -38.35
C SER A 28 6.02 0.97 -37.50
N GLU A 29 6.69 2.01 -37.96
CA GLU A 29 7.23 3.03 -37.08
C GLU A 29 6.14 3.28 -36.03
N VAL A 30 6.29 2.60 -34.90
CA VAL A 30 5.48 2.84 -33.72
C VAL A 30 5.73 4.31 -33.45
N PRO A 31 4.71 5.18 -33.57
CA PRO A 31 4.89 6.55 -33.16
C PRO A 31 5.44 6.48 -31.75
N GLU A 32 6.61 7.08 -31.52
CA GLU A 32 7.05 7.43 -30.17
C GLU A 32 5.95 8.36 -29.63
N GLU A 33 4.89 7.75 -29.09
CA GLU A 33 3.95 8.43 -28.23
C GLU A 33 4.81 8.85 -27.04
N GLU A 34 5.19 10.13 -27.02
CA GLU A 34 5.73 10.80 -25.84
C GLU A 34 4.81 10.45 -24.68
N LEU A 35 5.27 9.49 -23.87
CA LEU A 35 4.48 8.89 -22.82
C LEU A 35 4.40 9.93 -21.69
N HIS A 36 3.46 10.86 -21.78
CA HIS A 36 3.11 11.82 -20.73
C HIS A 36 2.46 11.08 -19.54
N VAL A 37 3.22 10.20 -18.89
CA VAL A 37 2.79 9.46 -17.71
C VAL A 37 3.37 10.14 -16.48
N SER A 38 2.48 10.82 -15.75
CA SER A 38 2.82 11.41 -14.45
C SER A 38 3.20 10.31 -13.46
N LEU A 39 4.35 10.46 -12.80
CA LEU A 39 4.80 9.56 -11.75
C LEU A 39 3.90 9.69 -10.51
N PRO A 40 3.47 8.57 -9.90
CA PRO A 40 2.74 8.60 -8.64
C PRO A 40 3.48 9.44 -7.60
N GLU A 41 2.76 10.30 -6.88
CA GLU A 41 3.33 10.97 -5.72
C GLU A 41 3.58 9.96 -4.61
N VAL A 42 4.71 10.09 -3.90
CA VAL A 42 4.97 9.32 -2.69
C VAL A 42 4.04 9.82 -1.59
N MET A 43 3.42 8.91 -0.83
CA MET A 43 2.50 9.29 0.23
C MET A 43 3.24 10.11 1.30
N ARG A 44 2.53 10.99 1.99
CA ARG A 44 3.07 11.74 3.13
C ARG A 44 2.18 11.53 4.33
N PHE A 45 2.77 11.05 5.42
CA PHE A 45 2.12 11.07 6.72
C PHE A 45 2.12 12.49 7.29
N THR A 46 1.09 12.83 8.06
CA THR A 46 0.92 14.15 8.68
C THR A 46 0.56 14.03 10.16
N GLY A 47 0.98 15.01 10.96
CA GLY A 47 0.68 15.06 12.41
C GLY A 47 1.31 13.90 13.17
N GLU A 48 0.58 13.36 14.15
CA GLU A 48 1.02 12.25 15.02
C GLU A 48 1.52 11.01 14.25
N ARG A 49 0.91 10.72 13.09
CA ARG A 49 1.32 9.59 12.24
C ARG A 49 2.74 9.76 11.68
N ALA A 50 3.11 11.00 11.37
CA ALA A 50 4.46 11.32 10.86
C ALA A 50 5.50 11.17 11.97
N GLU A 51 5.16 11.52 13.21
CA GLU A 51 6.04 11.34 14.36
C GLU A 51 6.26 9.85 14.66
N GLU A 52 5.19 9.05 14.63
CA GLU A 52 5.24 7.62 14.90
C GLU A 52 6.16 6.86 13.91
N VAL A 53 5.96 7.06 12.60
CA VAL A 53 6.83 6.44 11.58
C VAL A 53 8.20 7.10 11.50
N GLY A 54 8.32 8.38 11.86
CA GLY A 54 9.57 9.14 11.84
C GLY A 54 10.61 8.65 12.84
N GLN A 55 10.20 7.94 13.90
CA GLN A 55 11.12 7.31 14.85
C GLN A 55 11.75 6.02 14.29
N TRP A 56 11.14 5.41 13.26
CA TRP A 56 11.61 4.18 12.66
C TRP A 56 12.67 4.47 11.59
N LYS A 57 13.94 4.54 12.03
CA LYS A 57 15.08 4.95 11.18
C LYS A 57 15.19 4.20 9.85
N ALA A 58 14.98 2.88 9.87
CA ALA A 58 15.07 2.07 8.65
C ALA A 58 13.99 2.44 7.63
N TYR A 59 12.77 2.76 8.10
CA TYR A 59 11.70 3.23 7.25
C TYR A 59 12.02 4.59 6.67
N VAL A 60 12.45 5.55 7.50
CA VAL A 60 12.84 6.89 7.07
C VAL A 60 13.94 6.86 5.99
N ALA A 61 14.91 5.94 6.14
CA ALA A 61 15.96 5.76 5.14
C ALA A 61 15.39 5.29 3.78
N LEU A 62 14.48 4.30 3.78
CA LEU A 62 13.84 3.82 2.55
C LEU A 62 12.93 4.89 1.93
N ASP A 63 12.12 5.58 2.73
CA ASP A 63 11.22 6.65 2.28
C ASP A 63 12.00 7.81 1.62
N SER A 64 13.12 8.22 2.23
CA SER A 64 13.98 9.27 1.69
C SER A 64 14.53 8.92 0.31
N ILE A 65 15.10 7.71 0.16
CA ILE A 65 15.65 7.29 -1.13
C ILE A 65 14.57 7.01 -2.17
N MET A 66 13.37 6.57 -1.77
CA MET A 66 12.23 6.40 -2.67
C MET A 66 11.78 7.75 -3.24
N LYS A 67 11.78 8.81 -2.42
CA LYS A 67 11.51 10.19 -2.87
C LYS A 67 12.59 10.67 -3.84
N ALA A 68 13.87 10.47 -3.52
CA ALA A 68 14.96 10.81 -4.44
C ALA A 68 14.82 10.07 -5.79
N PHE A 69 14.54 8.76 -5.75
CA PHE A 69 14.30 7.95 -6.94
C PHE A 69 13.13 8.44 -7.80
N ARG A 70 12.08 9.01 -7.19
CA ARG A 70 10.99 9.64 -7.94
C ARG A 70 11.48 10.87 -8.70
N GLU A 71 12.18 11.78 -8.03
CA GLU A 71 12.60 13.07 -8.61
C GLU A 71 13.77 12.95 -9.59
N GLU A 72 14.59 11.91 -9.48
CA GLU A 72 15.81 11.84 -10.30
C GLU A 72 15.49 11.67 -11.80
N GLU A 73 16.01 12.56 -12.63
CA GLU A 73 15.97 12.43 -14.08
C GLU A 73 17.33 11.93 -14.58
N GLY A 74 17.38 10.71 -15.12
CA GLY A 74 18.62 10.08 -15.57
C GLY A 74 19.47 9.50 -14.44
N GLY A 75 20.77 9.34 -14.70
CA GLY A 75 21.73 8.71 -13.78
C GLY A 75 21.88 7.20 -13.95
N ASP A 76 22.73 6.60 -13.11
CA ASP A 76 22.92 5.15 -13.07
C ASP A 76 21.74 4.49 -12.36
N VAL A 77 20.73 4.12 -13.15
CA VAL A 77 19.50 3.44 -12.69
C VAL A 77 19.83 2.15 -11.94
N VAL A 78 20.87 1.44 -12.36
CA VAL A 78 21.29 0.19 -11.73
C VAL A 78 21.79 0.47 -10.31
N LEU A 79 22.62 1.49 -10.14
CA LEU A 79 23.09 1.92 -8.82
C LEU A 79 21.93 2.38 -7.92
N GLN A 80 20.99 3.17 -8.46
CA GLN A 80 19.81 3.61 -7.70
C GLN A 80 18.95 2.43 -7.22
N LEU A 81 18.75 1.41 -8.06
CA LEU A 81 18.02 0.21 -7.70
C LEU A 81 18.75 -0.62 -6.65
N ASP A 82 20.08 -0.69 -6.72
CA ASP A 82 20.91 -1.39 -5.72
C ASP A 82 20.81 -0.68 -4.35
N ASP A 83 20.87 0.65 -4.31
CA ASP A 83 20.69 1.42 -3.08
C ASP A 83 19.27 1.24 -2.48
N LEU A 84 18.23 1.28 -3.33
CA LEU A 84 16.85 1.02 -2.91
C LEU A 84 16.68 -0.39 -2.33
N LEU A 85 17.26 -1.41 -2.97
CA LEU A 85 17.25 -2.79 -2.49
C LEU A 85 17.96 -2.93 -1.15
N GLU A 86 19.09 -2.23 -0.97
CA GLU A 86 19.81 -2.21 0.31
C GLU A 86 18.92 -1.64 1.43
N LYS A 87 18.29 -0.48 1.21
CA LYS A 87 17.41 0.14 2.22
C LYS A 87 16.15 -0.67 2.47
N GLN A 88 15.57 -1.30 1.44
CA GLN A 88 14.44 -2.21 1.59
C GLN A 88 14.82 -3.41 2.44
N LYS A 89 15.98 -4.04 2.17
CA LYS A 89 16.46 -5.19 2.95
C LYS A 89 16.77 -4.81 4.39
N ALA A 90 17.35 -3.63 4.61
CA ALA A 90 17.60 -3.08 5.94
C ALA A 90 16.29 -2.89 6.70
N LEU A 91 15.24 -2.38 6.06
CA LEU A 91 13.90 -2.27 6.64
C LEU A 91 13.33 -3.64 7.00
N GLU A 92 13.38 -4.60 6.07
CA GLU A 92 12.89 -5.96 6.27
C GLU A 92 13.56 -6.69 7.45
N SER A 93 14.85 -6.40 7.67
CA SER A 93 15.66 -6.99 8.74
C SER A 93 15.65 -6.18 10.05
N SER A 94 15.04 -4.98 10.04
CA SER A 94 14.94 -4.14 11.22
C SER A 94 13.87 -4.63 12.19
N ASP A 95 13.96 -4.17 13.43
CA ASP A 95 12.88 -4.38 14.40
C ASP A 95 11.68 -3.53 14.00
N PHE A 96 10.58 -4.20 13.63
CA PHE A 96 9.32 -3.53 13.31
C PHE A 96 8.67 -3.02 14.59
N PRO A 97 8.18 -1.77 14.62
CA PRO A 97 7.33 -1.32 15.72
C PRO A 97 6.15 -2.30 15.92
N PRO A 98 5.76 -2.64 17.16
CA PRO A 98 4.78 -3.69 17.44
C PRO A 98 3.46 -3.54 16.66
N LYS A 99 3.05 -2.31 16.39
CA LYS A 99 1.86 -1.97 15.62
C LYS A 99 1.95 -2.31 14.12
N PHE A 100 3.15 -2.28 13.56
CA PHE A 100 3.44 -2.58 12.16
C PHE A 100 3.95 -4.00 11.96
N ASP A 101 4.31 -4.72 13.03
CA ASP A 101 4.78 -6.09 12.96
C ASP A 101 3.62 -7.08 12.74
N ASN A 102 3.10 -7.09 11.51
CA ASN A 102 2.08 -8.04 11.09
C ASN A 102 2.32 -8.54 9.66
N PRO A 103 1.73 -9.70 9.30
CA PRO A 103 1.94 -10.31 7.98
C PRO A 103 1.50 -9.41 6.81
N SER A 104 0.48 -8.57 6.97
CA SER A 104 -0.02 -7.70 5.89
C SER A 104 1.02 -6.64 5.50
N VAL A 105 1.61 -5.97 6.50
CA VAL A 105 2.67 -4.97 6.30
C VAL A 105 3.89 -5.61 5.64
N ARG A 106 4.34 -6.76 6.18
CA ARG A 106 5.50 -7.49 5.64
C ARG A 106 5.26 -7.96 4.21
N SER A 107 4.05 -8.43 3.89
CA SER A 107 3.68 -8.84 2.53
C SER A 107 3.77 -7.68 1.54
N ARG A 108 3.28 -6.49 1.91
CA ARG A 108 3.39 -5.30 1.04
C ARG A 108 4.84 -4.87 0.82
N LEU A 109 5.67 -4.93 1.86
CA LEU A 109 7.11 -4.65 1.72
C LEU A 109 7.81 -5.66 0.79
N ALA A 110 7.41 -6.93 0.82
CA ALA A 110 7.93 -7.96 -0.08
C ALA A 110 7.53 -7.72 -1.55
N VAL A 111 6.37 -7.11 -1.80
CA VAL A 111 5.97 -6.70 -3.17
C VAL A 111 6.87 -5.58 -3.69
N VAL A 112 7.22 -4.59 -2.85
CA VAL A 112 8.19 -3.54 -3.22
C VAL A 112 9.53 -4.16 -3.61
N LYS A 113 10.06 -5.05 -2.77
CA LYS A 113 11.29 -5.81 -3.06
C LYS A 113 11.24 -6.53 -4.40
N THR A 114 10.11 -7.20 -4.67
CA THR A 114 9.91 -7.96 -5.91
C THR A 114 10.04 -7.05 -7.13
N TYR A 115 9.38 -5.90 -7.15
CA TYR A 115 9.48 -4.98 -8.28
C TYR A 115 10.87 -4.36 -8.43
N LEU A 116 11.55 -4.04 -7.33
CA LEU A 116 12.93 -3.57 -7.36
C LEU A 116 13.85 -4.63 -7.98
N MET A 117 13.75 -5.89 -7.52
CA MET A 117 14.54 -7.00 -8.05
C MET A 117 14.26 -7.27 -9.52
N GLN A 118 12.98 -7.37 -9.90
CA GLN A 118 12.58 -7.58 -11.31
C GLN A 118 13.15 -6.48 -12.20
N THR A 119 12.99 -5.22 -11.80
CA THR A 119 13.51 -4.07 -12.56
C THR A 119 15.02 -4.15 -12.71
N ARG A 120 15.73 -4.50 -11.63
CA ARG A 120 17.19 -4.62 -11.60
C ARG A 120 17.72 -5.75 -12.49
N LEU A 121 16.99 -6.87 -12.57
CA LEU A 121 17.30 -8.04 -13.40
C LEU A 121 17.00 -7.80 -14.89
N GLU A 122 15.94 -7.07 -15.19
CA GLU A 122 15.44 -6.83 -16.55
C GLU A 122 15.98 -5.53 -17.18
N ALA A 123 16.70 -4.70 -16.41
CA ALA A 123 17.20 -3.41 -16.88
C ALA A 123 18.16 -3.59 -18.08
N PRO A 124 17.82 -3.02 -19.26
CA PRO A 124 18.74 -2.98 -20.40
C PRO A 124 19.90 -2.01 -20.16
N ASP A 125 21.00 -2.18 -20.88
CA ASP A 125 22.15 -1.27 -20.83
C ASP A 125 22.45 -0.71 -22.24
N PRO A 126 22.28 0.60 -22.49
CA PRO A 126 21.81 1.63 -21.55
C PRO A 126 20.31 1.51 -21.25
N VAL A 127 19.84 2.06 -20.13
CA VAL A 127 18.42 2.05 -19.74
C VAL A 127 17.65 3.13 -20.53
N PRO A 128 16.66 2.77 -21.38
CA PRO A 128 15.81 3.75 -22.04
C PRO A 128 14.91 4.48 -21.04
N GLU A 129 14.69 5.78 -21.26
CA GLU A 129 13.84 6.60 -20.40
C GLU A 129 12.41 6.06 -20.28
N ALA A 130 11.80 5.65 -21.40
CA ALA A 130 10.46 5.06 -21.41
C ALA A 130 10.38 3.77 -20.56
N TYR A 131 11.45 2.97 -20.54
CA TYR A 131 11.54 1.82 -19.63
C TYR A 131 11.60 2.28 -18.18
N LEU A 132 12.48 3.23 -17.86
CA LEU A 132 12.65 3.75 -16.50
C LEU A 132 11.34 4.31 -15.94
N VAL A 133 10.63 5.15 -16.70
CA VAL A 133 9.34 5.72 -16.29
C VAL A 133 8.33 4.62 -15.96
N LYS A 134 8.22 3.61 -16.82
CA LYS A 134 7.31 2.47 -16.59
C LYS A 134 7.64 1.71 -15.30
N GLN A 135 8.92 1.53 -14.99
CA GLN A 135 9.34 0.80 -13.79
C GLN A 135 9.17 1.65 -12.53
N LYS A 136 9.49 2.95 -12.59
CA LYS A 136 9.19 3.92 -11.52
C LYS A 136 7.72 3.88 -11.12
N VAL A 137 6.80 3.87 -12.09
CA VAL A 137 5.35 3.79 -11.81
C VAL A 137 5.00 2.53 -11.00
N LYS A 138 5.54 1.36 -11.35
CA LYS A 138 5.25 0.11 -10.63
C LYS A 138 5.81 0.14 -9.20
N ILE A 139 7.07 0.54 -9.05
CA ILE A 139 7.77 0.59 -7.77
C ILE A 139 7.07 1.59 -6.83
N LEU A 140 6.79 2.81 -7.31
CA LEU A 140 6.13 3.85 -6.51
C LEU A 140 4.71 3.45 -6.11
N ARG A 141 3.94 2.78 -6.98
CA ARG A 141 2.62 2.23 -6.60
C ARG A 141 2.73 1.18 -5.51
N ALA A 142 3.68 0.24 -5.64
CA ALA A 142 3.89 -0.78 -4.62
C ALA A 142 4.32 -0.16 -3.28
N PHE A 143 5.15 0.89 -3.31
CA PHE A 143 5.57 1.61 -2.12
C PHE A 143 4.40 2.36 -1.46
N ASN A 144 3.60 3.07 -2.24
CA ASN A 144 2.40 3.75 -1.73
C ASN A 144 1.37 2.77 -1.13
N ASP A 145 1.25 1.58 -1.69
CA ASP A 145 0.42 0.51 -1.14
C ASP A 145 0.93 0.02 0.22
N PHE A 146 2.26 -0.05 0.38
CA PHE A 146 2.89 -0.33 1.66
C PHE A 146 2.64 0.81 2.67
N GLU A 147 2.84 2.07 2.29
CA GLU A 147 2.55 3.22 3.16
C GLU A 147 1.08 3.30 3.58
N ARG A 148 0.16 3.01 2.67
CA ARG A 148 -1.28 2.92 2.97
C ARG A 148 -1.58 1.81 3.97
N GLN A 149 -0.89 0.67 3.88
CA GLN A 149 -1.04 -0.40 4.85
C GLN A 149 -0.58 0.04 6.24
N LEU A 150 0.52 0.81 6.34
CA LEU A 150 0.93 1.43 7.62
C LEU A 150 -0.15 2.38 8.13
N GLU A 151 -0.73 3.22 7.26
CA GLU A 151 -1.81 4.14 7.62
C GLU A 151 -3.04 3.42 8.19
N VAL A 152 -3.42 2.29 7.59
CA VAL A 152 -4.53 1.45 8.09
C VAL A 152 -4.21 0.92 9.50
N MET A 153 -2.98 0.45 9.74
CA MET A 153 -2.56 0.03 11.09
C MET A 153 -2.59 1.19 12.09
N MET A 154 -2.32 2.42 11.64
CA MET A 154 -2.45 3.63 12.46
C MET A 154 -3.88 3.97 12.84
N LYS A 155 -4.85 3.79 11.93
CA LYS A 155 -6.28 4.02 12.23
C LYS A 155 -6.87 2.98 13.18
N GLY A 156 -6.46 1.72 13.02
CA GLY A 156 -6.91 0.62 13.87
C GLY A 156 -6.57 0.84 15.34
N SER A 157 -5.34 1.27 15.66
CA SER A 157 -4.93 1.49 17.05
C SER A 157 -5.72 2.61 17.76
N VAL A 158 -6.04 3.69 17.04
CA VAL A 158 -6.80 4.82 17.62
C VAL A 158 -8.22 4.38 17.98
N THR A 159 -8.83 3.56 17.12
CA THR A 159 -10.20 3.05 17.37
C THR A 159 -10.21 2.10 18.56
N GLU A 160 -9.26 1.18 18.64
CA GLU A 160 -9.12 0.25 19.77
C GLU A 160 -8.81 0.98 21.09
N GLN A 161 -7.94 2.00 21.07
CA GLN A 161 -7.65 2.83 22.25
C GLN A 161 -8.91 3.55 22.75
N PHE A 162 -9.67 4.16 21.84
CA PHE A 162 -10.92 4.83 22.18
C PHE A 162 -11.95 3.85 22.77
N LEU A 163 -12.13 2.68 22.16
CA LEU A 163 -13.06 1.65 22.65
C LEU A 163 -12.66 1.14 24.04
N ASN A 164 -11.36 0.91 24.27
CA ASN A 164 -10.84 0.48 25.57
C ASN A 164 -11.02 1.57 26.64
N GLU A 165 -10.79 2.84 26.31
CA GLU A 165 -11.04 3.98 27.20
C GLU A 165 -12.52 4.08 27.60
N MET A 166 -13.44 3.95 26.63
CA MET A 166 -14.88 3.94 26.94
C MET A 166 -15.31 2.74 27.80
N SER A 167 -14.68 1.58 27.62
CA SER A 167 -15.02 0.37 28.40
C SER A 167 -14.49 0.41 29.84
N ASN A 168 -13.45 1.20 30.10
CA ASN A 168 -12.84 1.35 31.43
C ASN A 168 -13.45 2.51 32.25
N GLU A 169 -14.35 3.32 31.69
CA GLU A 169 -15.14 4.25 32.50
C GLU A 169 -16.24 3.48 33.27
N PRO A 170 -16.29 3.55 34.62
CA PRO A 170 -17.39 2.96 35.37
C PRO A 170 -18.71 3.66 34.98
N ILE A 171 -19.62 2.87 34.41
CA ILE A 171 -20.98 3.25 33.96
C ILE A 171 -21.77 4.03 35.05
N ALA A 172 -21.40 3.85 36.32
CA ALA A 172 -22.05 4.45 37.48
C ALA A 172 -22.06 5.99 37.56
N ARG A 173 -21.26 6.73 36.75
CA ARG A 173 -21.23 8.21 36.80
C ARG A 173 -22.15 8.94 35.82
N LYS A 174 -22.63 8.29 34.76
CA LYS A 174 -23.44 8.98 33.74
C LYS A 174 -24.93 9.06 34.09
N ASP A 175 -25.43 8.15 34.92
CA ASP A 175 -26.84 8.14 35.31
C ASP A 175 -27.15 8.98 36.56
N SER A 176 -26.18 9.21 37.45
CA SER A 176 -26.40 10.01 38.67
C SER A 176 -26.60 11.50 38.40
N LEU A 177 -25.94 12.05 37.37
CA LEU A 177 -26.07 13.47 36.99
C LEU A 177 -27.42 13.82 36.35
N ARG A 178 -28.13 12.84 35.77
CA ARG A 178 -29.48 13.04 35.20
C ARG A 178 -30.60 12.90 36.23
N LEU A 179 -30.37 12.16 37.31
CA LEU A 179 -31.38 11.98 38.37
C LEU A 179 -31.46 13.20 39.30
N ASP A 180 -30.36 13.90 39.55
CA ASP A 180 -30.36 15.09 40.41
C ASP A 180 -31.04 16.31 39.77
N SER A 181 -30.95 16.44 38.44
CA SER A 181 -31.62 17.51 37.69
C SER A 181 -33.14 17.32 37.58
N LEU A 182 -33.64 16.08 37.70
CA LEU A 182 -35.08 15.79 37.74
C LEU A 182 -35.67 15.95 39.14
N ARG A 183 -34.85 15.85 40.20
CA ARG A 183 -35.30 16.00 41.58
C ARG A 183 -35.38 17.45 42.06
N GLN A 184 -34.61 18.37 41.46
CA GLN A 184 -34.65 19.80 41.82
C GLN A 184 -35.79 20.59 41.13
N GLY A 185 -36.52 19.98 40.19
CA GLY A 185 -37.61 20.64 39.43
C GLY A 185 -39.01 20.53 40.04
N SER A 186 -39.23 19.72 41.08
CA SER A 186 -40.59 19.40 41.57
C SER A 186 -41.05 20.15 42.83
N ASP A 187 -40.21 20.96 43.48
CA ASP A 187 -40.54 21.58 44.77
C ASP A 187 -41.06 23.03 44.70
N SER A 188 -41.44 23.54 43.52
CA SER A 188 -41.94 24.92 43.37
C SER A 188 -43.42 25.02 42.96
N THR A 189 -44.32 24.31 43.65
CA THR A 189 -45.75 24.68 43.60
C THR A 189 -46.44 24.62 44.96
N GLY A 190 -46.59 25.80 45.58
CA GLY A 190 -47.88 26.26 46.08
C GLY A 190 -48.18 26.06 47.56
N THR A 191 -48.10 27.16 48.32
CA THR A 191 -49.10 27.44 49.35
C THR A 191 -49.49 28.92 49.30
N LYS A 192 -50.76 29.14 49.02
CA LYS A 192 -51.44 30.43 48.95
C LYS A 192 -52.49 30.46 50.06
N LYS A 193 -52.54 31.59 50.78
CA LYS A 193 -53.66 32.14 51.58
C LYS A 193 -54.00 31.49 52.95
N PRO A 194 -54.75 32.21 53.82
CA PRO A 194 -55.38 33.53 53.68
C PRO A 194 -54.62 34.69 54.33
#